data_AF-A0A3A0CEI1-F1
#
_entry.id   AF-A0A3A0CEI1-F1
#
_cell.length_a   1.000
_cell.length_b   1.000
_cell.length_c   1.000
_cell.angle_alpha   90.00
_cell.angle_beta   90.00
_cell.angle_gamma   90.00
#
_symmetry.space_group_name_H-M   'P 1'
#
loop_
_entity.id
_entity.type
_entity.pdbx_description
1 polymer ?
#
loop_
_entity_poly.entity_id
_entity_poly.type
_entity_poly.pdbx_seq_one_letter_code
_entity_poly.pdbx_strand_id
1 'polypeptide(L)'
;MFVILGAVGLASALQAAVAGAVARRFDFHAAVALVLLAAAWALGHSGLPGWCALGGALLVEAMRRIAPMSAARRWDSSEAVDPPRATEPDAVSGSPPDAPDPAAAGADSAGGVSAEGAAADSPPPLSTIVLLSDMWQLAPNVLVASLRRCGERGARLEPHGDHAGVARVSIGPVQLQIEYVSGPVGGPVLEEAAAQSWEWGEALETARRHVARIVVSSSLTAYTGTGDASRECVLRLHCRMHQALAEFAPVVAILWPGAGRLLPPVRAGLLASEKRGFALAAATAVNFRTFPPEPGVVEGFVCDSIGLDALGLSDLQLESPSEPDESATRDLYALAQWQFDTAGVPLDEMPWPSPAGRWRLRGGTPLFGRSRRVMVMAPPPSADPDAPVDSVSEG
;
A
#
# COMPACT_ATOMS: atom_id res chain seq x y z
N MET A 1 -31.84 -28.77 22.61
CA MET A 1 -30.45 -28.29 22.80
C MET A 1 -29.47 -28.95 21.83
N PHE A 2 -29.26 -30.27 21.86
CA PHE A 2 -28.25 -30.95 21.02
C PHE A 2 -28.39 -30.72 19.50
N VAL A 3 -29.61 -30.75 18.96
CA VAL A 3 -29.86 -30.43 17.53
C VAL A 3 -29.40 -29.01 17.16
N ILE A 4 -29.50 -28.05 18.09
CA ILE A 4 -29.10 -26.65 17.89
C ILE A 4 -27.57 -26.55 17.87
N LEU A 5 -26.88 -27.23 18.81
CA LEU A 5 -25.41 -27.31 18.82
C LEU A 5 -24.85 -27.98 17.55
N GLY A 6 -25.48 -29.06 17.10
CA GLY A 6 -25.14 -29.73 15.82
C GLY A 6 -25.35 -28.82 14.61
N ALA A 7 -26.48 -28.12 14.55
CA ALA A 7 -26.78 -27.18 13.47
C ALA A 7 -25.80 -25.98 13.43
N VAL A 8 -25.41 -25.45 14.59
CA VAL A 8 -24.41 -24.36 14.68
C VAL A 8 -23.01 -24.84 14.25
N GLY A 9 -22.61 -26.06 14.65
CA GLY A 9 -21.36 -26.66 14.18
C GLY A 9 -21.34 -26.89 12.67
N LEU A 10 -22.44 -27.41 12.12
CA LEU A 10 -22.63 -27.63 10.68
C LEU A 10 -22.61 -26.32 9.89
N ALA A 11 -23.33 -25.29 10.37
CA ALA A 11 -23.35 -23.97 9.75
C ALA A 11 -21.96 -23.31 9.73
N SER A 12 -21.20 -23.41 10.84
CA SER A 12 -19.83 -22.89 10.93
C SER A 12 -18.87 -23.62 9.96
N ALA A 13 -18.99 -24.95 9.84
CA ALA A 13 -18.18 -25.73 8.90
C ALA A 13 -18.52 -25.41 7.43
N LEU A 14 -19.81 -25.27 7.09
CA LEU A 14 -20.27 -24.84 5.77
C LEU A 14 -19.79 -23.42 5.44
N GLN A 15 -19.90 -22.47 6.38
CA GLN A 15 -19.43 -21.09 6.18
C GLN A 15 -17.92 -21.04 5.94
N ALA A 16 -17.13 -21.82 6.69
CA ALA A 16 -15.69 -21.94 6.47
C ALA A 16 -15.34 -22.55 5.10
N ALA A 17 -16.07 -23.57 4.65
CA ALA A 17 -15.85 -24.19 3.35
C ALA A 17 -16.28 -23.30 2.17
N VAL A 18 -17.39 -22.56 2.30
CA VAL A 18 -17.80 -21.55 1.32
C VAL A 18 -16.76 -20.44 1.23
N ALA A 19 -16.26 -19.94 2.37
CA ALA A 19 -15.18 -18.95 2.38
C ALA A 19 -13.89 -19.47 1.72
N GLY A 20 -13.49 -20.73 1.99
CA GLY A 20 -12.34 -21.37 1.35
C GLY A 20 -12.50 -21.58 -0.16
N ALA A 21 -13.71 -21.96 -0.61
CA ALA A 21 -14.05 -22.13 -2.01
C ALA A 21 -14.03 -20.79 -2.77
N VAL A 22 -14.62 -19.73 -2.19
CA VAL A 22 -14.57 -18.35 -2.72
C VAL A 22 -13.12 -17.85 -2.82
N ALA A 23 -12.28 -18.15 -1.82
CA ALA A 23 -10.85 -17.82 -1.82
C ALA A 23 -9.97 -18.71 -2.73
N ARG A 24 -10.54 -19.74 -3.38
CA ARG A 24 -9.82 -20.78 -4.17
C ARG A 24 -8.60 -21.39 -3.45
N ARG A 25 -8.65 -21.55 -2.12
CA ARG A 25 -7.63 -22.25 -1.34
C ARG A 25 -8.24 -23.50 -0.69
N PHE A 26 -7.68 -24.66 -1.01
CA PHE A 26 -8.13 -25.93 -0.45
C PHE A 26 -7.56 -26.11 0.97
N ASP A 27 -8.34 -25.79 2.00
CA ASP A 27 -7.99 -26.11 3.39
C ASP A 27 -8.32 -27.59 3.68
N PHE A 28 -7.28 -28.42 3.65
CA PHE A 28 -7.36 -29.85 3.94
C PHE A 28 -7.99 -30.15 5.31
N HIS A 29 -7.74 -29.31 6.33
CA HIS A 29 -8.28 -29.53 7.68
C HIS A 29 -9.78 -29.24 7.73
N ALA A 30 -10.24 -28.20 7.03
CA ALA A 30 -11.66 -27.91 6.87
C ALA A 30 -12.40 -29.03 6.10
N ALA A 31 -11.78 -29.59 5.07
CA ALA A 31 -12.32 -30.73 4.32
C ALA A 31 -12.45 -31.98 5.20
N VAL A 32 -11.42 -32.33 5.98
CA VAL A 32 -11.44 -33.46 6.93
C VAL A 32 -12.50 -33.25 8.02
N ALA A 33 -12.61 -32.05 8.58
CA ALA A 33 -13.63 -31.72 9.57
C ALA A 33 -15.06 -31.88 9.02
N LEU A 34 -15.30 -31.43 7.77
CA LEU A 34 -16.59 -31.62 7.11
C LEU A 34 -16.95 -33.10 6.87
N VAL A 35 -15.98 -33.92 6.43
CA VAL A 35 -16.20 -35.35 6.23
C VAL A 35 -16.52 -36.06 7.54
N LEU A 36 -15.82 -35.72 8.63
CA LEU A 36 -16.11 -36.25 9.96
C LEU A 36 -17.48 -35.81 10.49
N LEU A 37 -17.89 -34.56 10.26
CA LEU A 37 -19.21 -34.06 10.65
C LEU A 37 -20.35 -34.72 9.86
N ALA A 38 -20.15 -34.92 8.55
CA ALA A 38 -21.08 -35.65 7.70
C ALA A 38 -21.21 -37.13 8.10
N ALA A 39 -20.10 -37.78 8.45
CA ALA A 39 -20.10 -39.15 8.98
C ALA A 39 -20.81 -39.23 10.34
N ALA A 40 -20.58 -38.28 11.25
CA ALA A 40 -21.25 -38.20 12.56
C ALA A 40 -22.78 -37.99 12.43
N TRP A 41 -23.23 -37.36 11.35
CA TRP A 41 -24.65 -37.18 11.03
C TRP A 41 -25.25 -38.43 10.39
N ALA A 42 -24.58 -39.02 9.39
CA ALA A 42 -25.03 -40.21 8.67
C ALA A 42 -25.08 -41.48 9.55
N LEU A 43 -24.16 -41.63 10.51
CA LEU A 43 -24.10 -42.78 11.42
C LEU A 43 -25.08 -42.68 12.61
N GLY A 44 -25.81 -41.56 12.73
CA GLY A 44 -26.74 -41.31 13.82
C GLY A 44 -26.08 -40.92 15.15
N HIS A 45 -26.58 -39.86 15.77
CA HIS A 45 -26.04 -39.30 17.01
C HIS A 45 -26.27 -40.18 18.28
N SER A 46 -26.90 -41.34 18.13
CA SER A 46 -27.18 -42.30 19.21
C SER A 46 -26.12 -43.41 19.35
N GLY A 47 -25.25 -43.60 18.36
CA GLY A 47 -24.23 -44.65 18.37
C GLY A 47 -22.85 -44.17 18.79
N LEU A 48 -22.08 -45.03 19.47
CA LEU A 48 -20.66 -44.81 19.80
C LEU A 48 -19.82 -44.29 18.59
N PRO A 49 -19.99 -44.80 17.35
CA PRO A 49 -19.24 -44.31 16.20
C PRO A 49 -19.52 -42.83 15.86
N GLY A 50 -20.77 -42.37 16.02
CA GLY A 50 -21.16 -40.98 15.79
C GLY A 50 -20.52 -40.03 16.80
N TRP A 51 -20.43 -40.43 18.07
CA TRP A 51 -19.72 -39.68 19.11
C TRP A 51 -18.21 -39.61 18.87
N CYS A 52 -17.59 -40.70 18.43
CA CYS A 52 -16.17 -40.70 18.05
C CYS A 52 -15.88 -39.76 16.87
N ALA A 53 -16.74 -39.75 15.84
CA ALA A 53 -16.60 -38.85 14.70
C ALA A 53 -16.78 -37.36 15.08
N LEU A 54 -17.77 -37.05 15.93
CA LEU A 54 -17.99 -35.70 16.47
C LEU A 54 -16.80 -35.23 17.32
N GLY A 55 -16.27 -36.10 18.20
CA GLY A 55 -15.09 -35.82 19.00
C GLY A 55 -13.84 -35.58 18.14
N GLY A 56 -13.66 -36.34 17.07
CA GLY A 56 -12.60 -36.13 16.08
C GLY A 56 -12.69 -34.77 15.38
N ALA A 57 -13.89 -34.38 14.94
CA ALA A 57 -14.11 -33.07 14.31
C ALA A 57 -13.81 -31.90 15.28
N LEU A 58 -14.24 -32.00 16.54
CA LEU A 58 -13.93 -31.02 17.58
C LEU A 58 -12.43 -30.96 17.89
N LEU A 59 -11.73 -32.09 17.93
CA LEU A 59 -10.29 -32.15 18.16
C LEU A 59 -9.50 -31.49 17.02
N VAL A 60 -9.90 -31.71 15.76
CA VAL A 60 -9.26 -31.07 14.60
C VAL A 60 -9.43 -29.54 14.64
N GLU A 61 -10.62 -29.03 14.95
CA GLU A 61 -10.84 -27.57 15.07
C GLU A 61 -10.13 -26.98 16.30
N ALA A 62 -10.05 -27.71 17.42
CA ALA A 62 -9.27 -27.29 18.59
C ALA A 62 -7.78 -27.22 18.27
N MET A 63 -7.21 -28.22 17.58
CA MET A 63 -5.82 -28.18 17.13
C MET A 63 -5.56 -27.02 16.17
N ARG A 64 -6.48 -26.72 15.24
CA ARG A 64 -6.38 -25.57 14.33
C ARG A 64 -6.29 -24.23 15.07
N ARG A 65 -6.97 -24.10 16.22
CA ARG A 65 -6.94 -22.89 17.07
C ARG A 65 -5.73 -22.84 18.02
N ILE A 66 -5.22 -23.99 18.46
CA ILE A 66 -4.12 -24.07 19.43
C ILE A 66 -2.73 -24.01 18.74
N ALA A 67 -2.61 -24.53 17.51
CA ALA A 67 -1.38 -24.49 16.71
C ALA A 67 -0.68 -23.11 16.62
N PRO A 68 -1.38 -21.97 16.40
CA PRO A 68 -0.72 -20.66 16.44
C PRO A 68 -0.25 -20.23 17.84
N MET A 69 -0.89 -20.71 18.92
CA MET A 69 -0.53 -20.35 20.30
C MET A 69 0.68 -21.11 20.84
N SER A 70 0.88 -22.36 20.42
CA SER A 70 2.04 -23.17 20.85
C SER A 70 3.34 -22.78 20.13
N ALA A 71 3.25 -22.19 18.94
CA ALA A 71 4.38 -21.57 18.25
C ALA A 71 4.92 -20.35 19.01
N ALA A 72 4.04 -19.49 19.55
CA ALA A 72 4.43 -18.32 20.33
C ALA A 72 5.11 -18.70 21.66
N ARG A 73 4.51 -19.61 22.44
CA ARG A 73 5.03 -19.98 23.79
C ARG A 73 6.35 -20.74 23.81
N ARG A 74 6.81 -21.28 22.69
CA ARG A 74 8.13 -21.97 22.63
C ARG A 74 9.31 -20.99 22.56
N TRP A 75 9.06 -19.72 22.27
CA TRP A 75 10.10 -18.71 22.11
C TRP A 75 10.49 -18.05 23.45
N ASP A 76 9.52 -17.76 24.33
CA ASP A 76 9.75 -17.13 25.65
C ASP A 76 10.61 -17.96 26.63
N SER A 77 10.89 -19.23 26.31
CA SER A 77 11.61 -20.16 27.19
C SER A 77 13.06 -20.43 26.78
N SER A 78 13.62 -19.67 25.83
CA SER A 78 15.02 -19.77 25.41
C SER A 78 15.72 -18.42 25.55
N GLU A 79 16.94 -18.42 26.10
CA GLU A 79 17.85 -17.27 26.23
C GLU A 79 17.50 -16.20 27.29
N ALA A 80 17.49 -16.63 28.56
CA ALA A 80 18.08 -15.79 29.61
C ALA A 80 19.61 -15.91 29.54
N VAL A 81 20.26 -15.05 28.75
CA VAL A 81 21.72 -14.91 28.67
C VAL A 81 22.11 -13.60 29.33
N ASP A 82 23.01 -13.65 30.32
CA ASP A 82 23.46 -12.45 31.04
C ASP A 82 24.08 -11.41 30.10
N PRO A 83 23.72 -10.12 30.22
CA PRO A 83 24.33 -9.07 29.41
C PRO A 83 25.80 -8.84 29.83
N PRO A 84 26.74 -8.70 28.88
CA PRO A 84 28.12 -8.40 29.19
C PRO A 84 28.26 -7.01 29.83
N ARG A 85 29.16 -6.90 30.81
CA ARG A 85 29.50 -5.62 31.47
C ARG A 85 30.00 -4.58 30.46
N ALA A 86 29.48 -3.37 30.58
CA ALA A 86 30.00 -2.21 29.86
C ALA A 86 31.44 -1.89 30.30
N THR A 87 32.32 -1.70 29.33
CA THR A 87 33.59 -1.00 29.48
C THR A 87 33.43 0.40 28.88
N GLU A 88 33.60 1.43 29.72
CA GLU A 88 33.90 2.78 29.25
C GLU A 88 35.23 2.79 28.48
N PRO A 89 35.37 3.70 27.51
CA PRO A 89 36.60 4.49 27.52
C PRO A 89 36.41 5.99 27.22
N ASP A 90 37.07 6.77 28.06
CA ASP A 90 37.89 7.95 27.75
C ASP A 90 37.28 9.15 27.02
N ALA A 91 37.15 10.23 27.80
CA ALA A 91 36.99 11.59 27.30
C ALA A 91 38.26 12.07 26.59
N VAL A 92 38.12 12.58 25.36
CA VAL A 92 39.15 13.37 24.68
C VAL A 92 38.70 14.83 24.62
N SER A 93 39.55 15.71 25.13
CA SER A 93 39.39 17.17 25.17
C SER A 93 40.14 17.83 24.01
N GLY A 94 39.64 18.94 23.45
CA GLY A 94 40.45 19.76 22.52
C GLY A 94 39.72 20.68 21.53
N SER A 95 39.23 21.82 22.03
CA SER A 95 39.13 23.16 21.39
C SER A 95 38.53 23.40 19.97
N PRO A 96 37.71 24.45 19.79
CA PRO A 96 37.32 25.03 18.49
C PRO A 96 38.40 26.01 17.97
N PRO A 97 38.43 26.36 16.67
CA PRO A 97 37.53 27.42 16.13
C PRO A 97 36.84 26.94 14.82
N ASP A 98 36.16 27.72 13.98
CA ASP A 98 35.98 29.19 13.89
C ASP A 98 34.63 29.56 13.21
N ALA A 99 34.30 30.85 13.10
CA ALA A 99 33.14 31.38 12.36
C ALA A 99 33.50 32.60 11.49
N PRO A 100 32.82 32.82 10.35
CA PRO A 100 32.69 34.15 9.76
C PRO A 100 31.22 34.65 9.79
N ASP A 101 31.06 35.92 10.17
CA ASP A 101 29.80 36.64 10.33
C ASP A 101 29.19 37.13 8.97
N PRO A 102 27.92 37.60 8.95
CA PRO A 102 27.14 37.82 7.72
C PRO A 102 27.17 39.26 7.17
N ALA A 103 26.81 39.46 5.89
CA ALA A 103 26.16 40.69 5.38
C ALA A 103 25.68 40.57 3.90
N ALA A 104 24.72 41.45 3.53
CA ALA A 104 24.16 41.76 2.20
C ALA A 104 23.35 40.63 1.50
N ALA A 105 22.04 40.70 1.26
CA ALA A 105 21.06 41.77 0.98
C ALA A 105 21.01 42.28 -0.49
N GLY A 106 19.79 42.32 -1.04
CA GLY A 106 19.45 42.73 -2.42
C GLY A 106 19.14 41.49 -3.30
N ALA A 107 17.97 41.21 -3.87
CA ALA A 107 16.80 41.97 -4.35
C ALA A 107 16.54 41.53 -5.81
N ASP A 108 15.30 41.15 -6.09
CA ASP A 108 14.59 41.12 -7.37
C ASP A 108 15.33 40.74 -8.68
N SER A 109 14.91 39.60 -9.26
CA SER A 109 14.72 39.50 -10.72
C SER A 109 13.66 38.45 -11.05
N ALA A 110 12.56 38.90 -11.66
CA ALA A 110 11.52 38.05 -12.20
C ALA A 110 11.81 37.68 -13.66
N GLY A 111 11.20 36.59 -14.13
CA GLY A 111 11.10 36.26 -15.56
C GLY A 111 12.16 35.29 -16.07
N GLY A 112 11.75 34.04 -16.32
CA GLY A 112 12.64 33.03 -16.88
C GLY A 112 12.17 31.60 -16.66
N VAL A 113 10.92 31.27 -16.96
CA VAL A 113 10.49 29.87 -17.05
C VAL A 113 11.04 29.28 -18.34
N SER A 114 12.32 28.95 -18.32
CA SER A 114 12.91 28.08 -19.34
C SER A 114 12.32 26.69 -19.15
N ALA A 115 11.54 26.24 -20.14
CA ALA A 115 11.18 24.84 -20.30
C ALA A 115 12.44 24.05 -20.71
N GLU A 116 13.32 23.82 -19.74
CA GLU A 116 14.55 23.06 -19.93
C GLU A 116 14.19 21.59 -20.14
N GLY A 117 14.74 21.00 -21.20
CA GLY A 117 14.17 19.82 -21.82
C GLY A 117 14.06 18.63 -20.88
N ALA A 118 12.94 17.91 -20.96
CA ALA A 118 12.72 16.66 -20.25
C ALA A 118 13.81 15.65 -20.61
N ALA A 119 14.84 15.58 -19.76
CA ALA A 119 15.60 14.36 -19.58
C ALA A 119 14.60 13.22 -19.31
N ALA A 120 14.91 12.00 -19.75
CA ALA A 120 14.03 10.86 -19.52
C ALA A 120 13.94 10.58 -18.01
N ASP A 121 12.96 11.21 -17.34
CA ASP A 121 12.79 11.16 -15.90
C ASP A 121 12.64 9.71 -15.44
N SER A 122 13.71 9.20 -14.83
CA SER A 122 13.65 7.96 -14.08
C SER A 122 12.51 8.08 -13.07
N PRO A 123 11.60 7.09 -13.01
CA PRO A 123 10.45 7.16 -12.12
C PRO A 123 10.93 7.38 -10.68
N PRO A 124 10.27 8.26 -9.90
CA PRO A 124 10.68 8.51 -8.53
C PRO A 124 10.64 7.20 -7.73
N PRO A 125 11.56 6.99 -6.78
CA PRO A 125 11.62 5.76 -6.01
C PRO A 125 10.34 5.59 -5.18
N LEU A 126 9.63 4.48 -5.35
CA LEU A 126 8.47 4.17 -4.51
C LEU A 126 8.96 4.02 -3.06
N SER A 127 8.43 4.85 -2.17
CA SER A 127 8.75 4.82 -0.74
C SER A 127 7.51 4.54 0.10
N THR A 128 7.69 3.79 1.18
CA THR A 128 6.66 3.45 2.17
C THR A 128 7.27 3.49 3.56
N ILE A 129 6.49 3.86 4.56
CA ILE A 129 6.98 4.07 5.93
C ILE A 129 6.22 3.16 6.90
N VAL A 130 6.95 2.27 7.56
CA VAL A 130 6.43 1.33 8.55
C VAL A 130 6.57 1.97 9.93
N LEU A 131 5.45 2.18 10.64
CA LEU A 131 5.41 2.87 11.94
C LEU A 131 5.48 1.84 13.08
N LEU A 132 6.38 2.04 14.04
CA LEU A 132 6.68 1.09 15.12
C LEU A 132 6.35 1.68 16.50
N SER A 133 5.70 0.91 17.38
CA SER A 133 5.48 1.34 18.78
C SER A 133 6.70 1.16 19.69
N ASP A 134 7.79 0.57 19.20
CA ASP A 134 9.06 0.42 19.93
C ASP A 134 10.25 0.46 18.96
N MET A 135 11.46 0.51 19.50
CA MET A 135 12.72 0.54 18.77
C MET A 135 12.96 -0.77 18.00
N TRP A 136 13.51 -0.66 16.78
CA TRP A 136 13.85 -1.84 15.98
C TRP A 136 15.21 -2.42 16.40
N GLN A 137 15.24 -3.73 16.70
CA GLN A 137 16.45 -4.45 17.15
C GLN A 137 16.83 -5.64 16.24
N LEU A 138 16.17 -5.81 15.08
CA LEU A 138 16.36 -7.00 14.25
C LEU A 138 17.59 -6.87 13.33
N ALA A 139 18.44 -7.89 13.31
CA ALA A 139 19.50 -7.99 12.32
C ALA A 139 18.91 -8.12 10.88
N PRO A 140 19.40 -7.37 9.87
CA PRO A 140 18.88 -7.41 8.50
C PRO A 140 18.84 -8.81 7.85
N ASN A 141 19.71 -9.73 8.30
CA ASN A 141 19.70 -11.12 7.85
C ASN A 141 18.40 -11.87 8.19
N VAL A 142 17.75 -11.57 9.32
CA VAL A 142 16.47 -12.20 9.70
C VAL A 142 15.34 -11.68 8.80
N LEU A 143 15.35 -10.38 8.47
CA LEU A 143 14.42 -9.79 7.51
C LEU A 143 14.55 -10.42 6.11
N VAL A 144 15.78 -10.64 5.64
CA VAL A 144 16.02 -11.37 4.38
C VAL A 144 15.54 -12.82 4.46
N ALA A 145 15.69 -13.50 5.59
CA ALA A 145 15.15 -14.85 5.79
C ALA A 145 13.61 -14.87 5.74
N SER A 146 12.97 -13.87 6.35
CA SER A 146 11.51 -13.67 6.31
C SER A 146 11.00 -13.39 4.89
N LEU A 147 11.62 -12.46 4.15
CA LEU A 147 11.28 -12.19 2.74
C LEU A 147 11.32 -13.46 1.87
N ARG A 148 12.35 -14.29 2.05
CA ARG A 148 12.46 -15.60 1.37
C ARG A 148 11.30 -16.55 1.72
N ARG A 149 10.82 -16.53 2.97
CA ARG A 149 9.63 -17.27 3.44
C ARG A 149 8.33 -16.70 2.86
N CYS A 150 8.22 -15.37 2.72
CA CYS A 150 7.09 -14.68 2.08
C CYS A 150 7.04 -14.83 0.55
N GLY A 151 8.04 -15.48 -0.07
CA GLY A 151 8.07 -15.85 -1.48
C GLY A 151 9.28 -15.31 -2.24
N GLU A 152 10.00 -14.33 -1.71
CA GLU A 152 11.15 -13.68 -2.36
C GLU A 152 12.43 -14.49 -2.17
N ARG A 153 12.44 -15.72 -2.71
CA ARG A 153 13.59 -16.65 -2.60
C ARG A 153 14.91 -16.05 -3.10
N GLY A 154 14.84 -15.10 -4.02
CA GLY A 154 16.00 -14.38 -4.55
C GLY A 154 16.60 -13.32 -3.63
N ALA A 155 15.95 -12.95 -2.52
CA ALA A 155 16.38 -11.86 -1.65
C ALA A 155 17.80 -12.06 -1.09
N ARG A 156 18.64 -11.03 -1.21
CA ARG A 156 20.03 -10.99 -0.71
C ARG A 156 20.27 -9.67 -0.01
N LEU A 157 20.99 -9.70 1.11
CA LEU A 157 21.54 -8.50 1.71
C LEU A 157 22.75 -8.07 0.86
N GLU A 158 22.80 -6.81 0.46
CA GLU A 158 23.97 -6.22 -0.20
C GLU A 158 24.85 -5.50 0.83
N PRO A 159 26.19 -5.50 0.65
CA PRO A 159 27.05 -4.62 1.42
C PRO A 159 26.69 -3.17 1.09
N HIS A 160 26.19 -2.46 2.09
CA HIS A 160 26.06 -1.00 2.08
C HIS A 160 27.29 -0.41 2.77
N GLY A 161 27.64 0.85 2.47
CA GLY A 161 28.76 1.53 3.14
C GLY A 161 28.50 1.72 4.64
N ASP A 162 29.47 2.30 5.37
CA ASP A 162 29.50 2.42 6.84
C ASP A 162 28.38 3.30 7.48
N HIS A 163 27.29 3.55 6.76
CA HIS A 163 26.08 4.20 7.26
C HIS A 163 25.28 3.24 8.14
N ALA A 164 25.64 3.21 9.43
CA ALA A 164 24.90 2.50 10.46
C ALA A 164 23.40 2.87 10.42
N GLY A 165 22.53 1.86 10.35
CA GLY A 165 21.08 2.03 10.29
C GLY A 165 20.44 1.91 8.90
N VAL A 166 21.24 1.80 7.83
CA VAL A 166 20.73 1.56 6.46
C VAL A 166 21.12 0.15 5.98
N ALA A 167 20.12 -0.65 5.63
CA ALA A 167 20.30 -1.96 4.98
C ALA A 167 19.84 -1.88 3.52
N ARG A 168 20.55 -2.58 2.62
CA ARG A 168 20.15 -2.74 1.23
C ARG A 168 19.84 -4.21 0.92
N VAL A 169 18.68 -4.48 0.33
CA VAL A 169 18.24 -5.83 -0.07
C VAL A 169 17.96 -5.84 -1.56
N SER A 170 18.60 -6.74 -2.32
CA SER A 170 18.30 -6.94 -3.74
C SER A 170 17.51 -8.21 -4.00
N ILE A 171 16.53 -8.09 -4.91
CA ILE A 171 15.61 -9.14 -5.36
C ILE A 171 15.52 -9.03 -6.88
N GLY A 172 16.34 -9.82 -7.58
CA GLY A 172 16.48 -9.69 -9.03
C GLY A 172 16.93 -8.27 -9.42
N PRO A 173 16.20 -7.57 -10.31
CA PRO A 173 16.53 -6.19 -10.71
C PRO A 173 16.10 -5.11 -9.70
N VAL A 174 15.32 -5.44 -8.66
CA VAL A 174 14.82 -4.44 -7.69
C VAL A 174 15.77 -4.35 -6.50
N GLN A 175 16.17 -3.14 -6.13
CA GLN A 175 16.87 -2.85 -4.87
C GLN A 175 15.93 -2.14 -3.91
N LEU A 176 15.88 -2.63 -2.67
CA LEU A 176 15.20 -2.00 -1.54
C LEU A 176 16.25 -1.41 -0.60
N GLN A 177 16.16 -0.11 -0.34
CA GLN A 177 16.82 0.56 0.77
C GLN A 177 15.87 0.57 1.96
N ILE A 178 16.39 0.16 3.11
CA ILE A 178 15.65 0.00 4.37
C ILE A 178 16.40 0.80 5.42
N GLU A 179 15.83 1.94 5.80
CA GLU A 179 16.44 2.90 6.72
C GLU A 179 15.66 2.93 8.03
N TYR A 180 16.37 2.74 9.14
CA TYR A 180 15.80 2.93 10.46
C TYR A 180 15.90 4.40 10.89
N VAL A 181 14.76 5.00 11.26
CA VAL A 181 14.71 6.38 11.75
C VAL A 181 14.07 6.40 13.13
N SER A 182 14.83 6.87 14.11
CA SER A 182 14.32 7.15 15.45
C SER A 182 13.40 8.38 15.42
N GLY A 183 12.29 8.33 16.16
CA GLY A 183 11.34 9.43 16.29
C GLY A 183 10.12 9.35 15.37
N PRO A 184 9.01 10.01 15.78
CA PRO A 184 7.74 9.93 15.07
C PRO A 184 7.72 10.72 13.76
N VAL A 185 6.73 10.41 12.92
CA VAL A 185 6.32 11.19 11.75
C VAL A 185 5.53 12.39 12.27
N GLY A 186 5.67 13.55 11.63
CA GLY A 186 4.98 14.77 12.04
C GLY A 186 3.46 14.62 12.04
N GLY A 187 2.81 15.17 13.08
CA GLY A 187 1.35 15.10 13.28
C GLY A 187 0.51 15.42 12.04
N PRO A 188 0.73 16.56 11.34
CA PRO A 188 -0.04 16.94 10.17
C PRO A 188 -0.04 15.88 9.05
N VAL A 189 1.10 15.22 8.81
CA VAL A 189 1.22 14.16 7.79
C VAL A 189 0.39 12.93 8.17
N LEU A 190 0.27 12.61 9.47
CA LEU A 190 -0.58 11.51 9.93
C LEU A 190 -2.06 11.88 9.93
N GLU A 191 -2.40 13.15 10.17
CA GLU A 191 -3.77 13.66 10.14
C GLU A 191 -4.32 13.70 8.71
N GLU A 192 -3.55 14.24 7.77
CA GLU A 192 -3.82 14.13 6.32
C GLU A 192 -4.00 12.67 5.91
N ALA A 193 -3.05 11.80 6.29
CA ALA A 193 -3.08 10.40 5.86
C ALA A 193 -4.22 9.60 6.48
N ALA A 194 -4.64 9.91 7.71
CA ALA A 194 -5.80 9.31 8.34
C ALA A 194 -7.12 9.78 7.70
N ALA A 195 -7.23 11.05 7.31
CA ALA A 195 -8.40 11.57 6.59
C ALA A 195 -8.62 10.85 5.24
N GLN A 196 -7.54 10.42 4.59
CA GLN A 196 -7.57 9.59 3.38
C GLN A 196 -7.71 8.08 3.62
N SER A 197 -7.85 7.65 4.88
CA SER A 197 -7.94 6.24 5.29
C SER A 197 -9.29 5.95 5.96
N TRP A 198 -10.36 6.45 5.34
CA TRP A 198 -11.73 6.43 5.83
C TRP A 198 -12.26 5.03 6.15
N GLU A 199 -11.69 3.97 5.56
CA GLU A 199 -12.05 2.59 5.88
C GLU A 199 -11.50 2.10 7.24
N TRP A 200 -10.63 2.87 7.88
CA TRP A 200 -9.96 2.53 9.14
C TRP A 200 -10.08 3.67 10.16
N GLY A 201 -11.24 3.80 10.80
CA GLY A 201 -11.56 4.94 11.68
C GLY A 201 -10.62 5.17 12.88
N GLU A 202 -9.86 4.16 13.31
CA GLU A 202 -8.85 4.26 14.38
C GLU A 202 -7.42 4.56 13.87
N ALA A 203 -7.25 4.81 12.55
CA ALA A 203 -5.94 4.97 11.90
C ALA A 203 -5.07 6.04 12.57
N LEU A 204 -5.64 7.22 12.87
CA LEU A 204 -4.91 8.33 13.47
C LEU A 204 -4.45 8.02 14.90
N GLU A 205 -5.33 7.45 15.72
CA GLU A 205 -5.01 7.09 17.10
C GLU A 205 -3.95 5.99 17.13
N THR A 206 -4.08 4.99 16.27
CA THR A 206 -3.11 3.88 16.16
C THR A 206 -1.76 4.37 15.66
N ALA A 207 -1.73 5.20 14.62
CA ALA A 207 -0.50 5.77 14.09
C ALA A 207 0.22 6.63 15.13
N ARG A 208 -0.49 7.48 15.89
CA ARG A 208 0.09 8.35 16.94
C ARG A 208 0.80 7.61 18.08
N ARG A 209 0.63 6.29 18.21
CA ARG A 209 1.31 5.45 19.22
C ARG A 209 2.74 5.05 18.81
N HIS A 210 3.20 5.42 17.62
CA HIS A 210 4.55 5.06 17.16
C HIS A 210 5.63 5.96 17.77
N VAL A 211 6.81 5.39 17.98
CA VAL A 211 8.00 6.08 18.53
C VAL A 211 9.17 6.07 17.56
N ALA A 212 9.15 5.16 16.59
CA ALA A 212 10.16 5.01 15.55
C ALA A 212 9.52 4.59 14.22
N ARG A 213 10.30 4.62 13.14
CA ARG A 213 9.84 4.21 11.81
C ARG A 213 10.95 3.52 11.00
N ILE A 214 10.53 2.68 10.07
CA ILE A 214 11.38 2.13 9.01
C ILE A 214 10.91 2.72 7.68
N VAL A 215 11.81 3.39 6.97
CA VAL A 215 11.57 3.84 5.60
C VAL A 215 12.03 2.75 4.64
N VAL A 216 11.14 2.27 3.79
CA VAL A 216 11.43 1.29 2.74
C VAL A 216 11.25 1.99 1.40
N SER A 217 12.35 2.18 0.68
CA SER A 217 12.37 2.83 -0.64
C SER A 217 12.92 1.87 -1.69
N SER A 218 12.20 1.64 -2.78
CA SER A 218 12.71 0.89 -3.93
C SER A 218 13.33 1.80 -4.97
N SER A 219 14.53 1.47 -5.45
CA SER A 219 15.05 1.99 -6.71
C SER A 219 14.81 0.97 -7.82
N LEU A 220 14.32 1.46 -8.96
CA LEU A 220 14.25 0.69 -10.20
C LEU A 220 15.06 1.39 -11.28
N THR A 221 15.96 0.65 -11.90
CA THR A 221 16.78 1.14 -13.02
C THR A 221 15.98 1.35 -14.30
N ALA A 222 14.83 0.69 -14.45
CA ALA A 222 13.70 1.09 -15.31
C ALA A 222 12.50 0.15 -15.06
N TYR A 223 11.26 0.64 -15.23
CA TYR A 223 10.09 -0.23 -15.43
C TYR A 223 10.03 -0.84 -16.85
N THR A 224 10.94 -0.46 -17.73
CA THR A 224 10.94 -0.74 -19.17
C THR A 224 12.19 -1.53 -19.57
N GLY A 225 12.00 -2.69 -20.21
CA GLY A 225 13.04 -3.36 -21.02
C GLY A 225 13.44 -4.78 -20.64
N THR A 226 13.31 -5.21 -19.37
CA THR A 226 13.85 -6.52 -18.92
C THR A 226 12.80 -7.60 -18.64
N GLY A 227 11.51 -7.25 -18.59
CA GLY A 227 10.42 -8.20 -18.28
C GLY A 227 10.29 -8.60 -16.80
N ASP A 228 11.37 -8.46 -16.00
CA ASP A 228 11.43 -8.95 -14.62
C ASP A 228 10.86 -7.97 -13.55
N ALA A 229 10.60 -6.71 -13.88
CA ALA A 229 10.21 -5.67 -12.90
C ALA A 229 9.03 -4.79 -13.36
N SER A 230 7.80 -5.30 -13.24
CA SER A 230 6.59 -4.49 -13.40
C SER A 230 6.27 -3.65 -12.15
N ARG A 231 5.47 -2.59 -12.30
CA ARG A 231 4.91 -1.80 -11.18
C ARG A 231 4.19 -2.67 -10.15
N GLU A 232 3.43 -3.67 -10.63
CA GLU A 232 2.80 -4.68 -9.78
C GLU A 232 3.82 -5.49 -8.96
N CYS A 233 4.94 -5.90 -9.56
CA CYS A 233 5.99 -6.66 -8.88
C CYS A 233 6.55 -5.86 -7.68
N VAL A 234 6.84 -4.56 -7.90
CA VAL A 234 7.35 -3.65 -6.87
C VAL A 234 6.32 -3.41 -5.75
N LEU A 235 5.06 -3.14 -6.11
CA LEU A 235 3.98 -2.99 -5.12
C LEU A 235 3.81 -4.24 -4.25
N ARG A 236 3.80 -5.41 -4.88
CA ARG A 236 3.70 -6.71 -4.18
C ARG A 236 4.92 -6.95 -3.30
N LEU A 237 6.11 -6.54 -3.74
CA LEU A 237 7.33 -6.63 -2.96
C LEU A 237 7.29 -5.71 -1.73
N HIS A 238 6.83 -4.47 -1.84
CA HIS A 238 6.62 -3.60 -0.67
C HIS A 238 5.62 -4.24 0.32
N CYS A 239 4.51 -4.81 -0.16
CA CYS A 239 3.56 -5.51 0.71
C CYS A 239 4.17 -6.75 1.40
N ARG A 240 5.04 -7.50 0.70
CA ARG A 240 5.80 -8.63 1.28
C ARG A 240 6.84 -8.17 2.29
N MET A 241 7.50 -7.03 2.06
CA MET A 241 8.39 -6.40 3.02
C MET A 241 7.64 -5.95 4.28
N HIS A 242 6.47 -5.34 4.14
CA HIS A 242 5.63 -4.96 5.28
C HIS A 242 5.16 -6.19 6.07
N GLN A 243 4.75 -7.27 5.38
CA GLN A 243 4.45 -8.55 6.03
C GLN A 243 5.67 -9.09 6.79
N ALA A 244 6.85 -9.09 6.16
CA ALA A 244 8.08 -9.59 6.76
C ALA A 244 8.53 -8.78 7.99
N LEU A 245 8.36 -7.46 7.95
CA LEU A 245 8.61 -6.58 9.10
C LEU A 245 7.60 -6.81 10.22
N ALA A 246 6.31 -6.98 9.91
CA ALA A 246 5.26 -7.25 10.89
C ALA A 246 5.37 -8.62 11.60
N GLU A 247 6.22 -9.54 11.11
CA GLU A 247 6.54 -10.79 11.82
C GLU A 247 7.50 -10.61 13.01
N PHE A 248 8.27 -9.51 13.05
CA PHE A 248 9.39 -9.34 14.00
C PHE A 248 9.54 -7.94 14.61
N ALA A 249 8.83 -6.95 14.09
CA ALA A 249 8.79 -5.59 14.63
C ALA A 249 7.37 -5.25 15.11
N PRO A 250 7.21 -4.43 16.15
CA PRO A 250 5.90 -4.03 16.67
C PRO A 250 5.29 -2.94 15.77
N VAL A 251 4.92 -3.33 14.56
CA VAL A 251 4.32 -2.44 13.56
C VAL A 251 2.91 -2.08 13.99
N VAL A 252 2.60 -0.79 14.08
CA VAL A 252 1.25 -0.28 14.38
C VAL A 252 0.50 0.18 13.12
N ALA A 253 1.21 0.73 12.13
CA ALA A 253 0.63 1.20 10.88
C ALA A 253 1.66 1.22 9.75
N ILE A 254 1.17 1.30 8.51
CA ILE A 254 1.99 1.49 7.31
C ILE A 254 1.48 2.73 6.57
N LEU A 255 2.31 3.75 6.49
CA LEU A 255 2.06 4.95 5.70
C LEU A 255 2.58 4.75 4.27
N TRP A 256 1.74 5.07 3.29
CA TRP A 256 2.08 5.17 1.87
C TRP A 256 2.08 6.66 1.50
N PRO A 257 3.24 7.35 1.54
CA PRO A 257 3.30 8.80 1.36
C PRO A 257 2.81 9.27 -0.02
N GLY A 258 3.02 8.45 -1.07
CA GLY A 258 2.56 8.75 -2.42
C GLY A 258 1.04 8.82 -2.53
N ALA A 259 0.32 7.90 -1.87
CA ALA A 259 -1.15 7.92 -1.79
C ALA A 259 -1.69 8.87 -0.71
N GLY A 260 -0.80 9.35 0.17
CA GLY A 260 -1.17 9.99 1.43
C GLY A 260 -2.13 9.15 2.26
N ARG A 261 -1.89 7.84 2.48
CA ARG A 261 -2.80 6.96 3.25
C ARG A 261 -2.08 6.08 4.28
N LEU A 262 -2.80 5.66 5.31
CA LEU A 262 -2.42 4.69 6.33
C LEU A 262 -3.12 3.35 6.09
N LEU A 263 -2.39 2.25 6.29
CA LEU A 263 -2.94 0.89 6.27
C LEU A 263 -2.63 0.15 7.60
N PRO A 264 -3.55 -0.69 8.09
CA PRO A 264 -3.27 -1.56 9.22
C PRO A 264 -2.31 -2.69 8.82
N PRO A 265 -1.38 -3.12 9.70
CA PRO A 265 -0.28 -4.03 9.33
C PRO A 265 -0.76 -5.38 8.78
N VAL A 266 -1.83 -5.92 9.38
CA VAL A 266 -2.47 -7.20 9.00
C VAL A 266 -2.93 -7.21 7.53
N ARG A 267 -3.28 -6.04 6.98
CA ARG A 267 -3.79 -5.93 5.60
C ARG A 267 -2.68 -6.12 4.56
N ALA A 268 -1.41 -5.81 4.88
CA ALA A 268 -0.31 -5.94 3.93
C ALA A 268 -0.10 -7.38 3.43
N GLY A 269 -0.17 -8.37 4.32
CA GLY A 269 -0.05 -9.79 3.96
C GLY A 269 -1.23 -10.31 3.11
N LEU A 270 -2.42 -9.75 3.29
CA LEU A 270 -3.59 -10.03 2.43
C LEU A 270 -3.37 -9.44 1.03
N LEU A 271 -2.98 -8.17 0.96
CA LEU A 271 -2.74 -7.44 -0.28
C LEU A 271 -1.58 -8.01 -1.10
N ALA A 272 -0.53 -8.54 -0.46
CA ALA A 272 0.54 -9.28 -1.14
C ALA A 272 0.05 -10.50 -1.95
N SER A 273 -1.18 -10.97 -1.72
CA SER A 273 -1.82 -12.07 -2.45
C SER A 273 -2.84 -11.63 -3.52
N GLU A 274 -3.10 -10.33 -3.67
CA GLU A 274 -3.92 -9.78 -4.75
C GLU A 274 -3.26 -10.08 -6.11
N LYS A 275 -4.08 -10.47 -7.09
CA LYS A 275 -3.68 -10.91 -8.43
C LYS A 275 -3.89 -9.86 -9.50
N ARG A 276 -4.70 -8.83 -9.24
CA ARG A 276 -4.94 -7.70 -10.14
C ARG A 276 -4.03 -6.55 -9.74
N GLY A 277 -3.00 -6.25 -10.54
CA GLY A 277 -2.00 -5.22 -10.24
C GLY A 277 -2.59 -3.86 -9.88
N PHE A 278 -3.59 -3.38 -10.63
CA PHE A 278 -4.22 -2.11 -10.31
C PHE A 278 -5.10 -2.16 -9.04
N ALA A 279 -5.76 -3.28 -8.74
CA ALA A 279 -6.52 -3.41 -7.49
C ALA A 279 -5.59 -3.41 -6.27
N LEU A 280 -4.37 -3.97 -6.41
CA LEU A 280 -3.31 -3.84 -5.42
C LEU A 280 -2.90 -2.37 -5.27
N ALA A 281 -2.67 -1.65 -6.37
CA ALA A 281 -2.33 -0.22 -6.37
C ALA A 281 -3.40 0.64 -5.67
N ALA A 282 -4.67 0.51 -6.06
CA ALA A 282 -5.81 1.23 -5.47
C ALA A 282 -6.08 0.87 -3.99
N ALA A 283 -5.57 -0.27 -3.50
CA ALA A 283 -5.59 -0.64 -2.10
C ALA A 283 -4.35 -0.19 -1.31
N THR A 284 -3.34 0.42 -1.96
CA THR A 284 -2.03 0.74 -1.36
C THR A 284 -1.45 2.10 -1.80
N ALA A 285 -0.91 2.19 -3.01
CA ALA A 285 -0.13 3.32 -3.50
C ALA A 285 -0.94 4.36 -4.26
N VAL A 286 -2.22 4.09 -4.55
CA VAL A 286 -3.13 5.02 -5.21
C VAL A 286 -4.34 5.26 -4.31
N ASN A 287 -4.80 6.51 -4.27
CA ASN A 287 -6.06 6.90 -3.67
C ASN A 287 -6.84 7.83 -4.63
N PHE A 288 -8.15 7.92 -4.44
CA PHE A 288 -9.05 8.81 -5.19
C PHE A 288 -9.82 9.67 -4.20
N ARG A 289 -9.91 10.97 -4.46
CA ARG A 289 -10.57 11.92 -3.56
C ARG A 289 -11.36 12.95 -4.35
N THR A 290 -12.44 13.42 -3.74
CA THR A 290 -13.30 14.47 -4.27
C THR A 290 -13.38 15.58 -3.23
N PHE A 291 -13.13 16.82 -3.63
CA PHE A 291 -13.12 17.97 -2.72
C PHE A 291 -13.49 19.27 -3.47
N PRO A 292 -14.12 20.25 -2.78
CA PRO A 292 -14.18 21.60 -3.29
C PRO A 292 -12.76 22.20 -3.28
N PRO A 293 -12.31 22.88 -4.37
CA PRO A 293 -11.03 23.56 -4.41
C PRO A 293 -11.03 24.79 -3.47
N GLU A 294 -9.84 25.35 -3.22
CA GLU A 294 -9.73 26.57 -2.42
C GLU A 294 -10.43 27.77 -3.11
N PRO A 295 -11.11 28.65 -2.35
CA PRO A 295 -11.82 29.80 -2.92
C PRO A 295 -10.92 30.69 -3.77
N GLY A 296 -11.29 30.86 -5.04
CA GLY A 296 -10.57 31.72 -5.99
C GLY A 296 -9.56 30.99 -6.89
N VAL A 297 -9.38 29.67 -6.76
CA VAL A 297 -8.51 28.89 -7.66
C VAL A 297 -9.29 28.36 -8.87
N VAL A 298 -10.41 27.67 -8.63
CA VAL A 298 -11.37 27.15 -9.63
C VAL A 298 -12.77 27.19 -9.01
N GLU A 299 -13.81 27.48 -9.79
CA GLU A 299 -15.21 27.31 -9.33
C GLU A 299 -15.67 25.86 -9.57
N GLY A 300 -16.22 25.23 -8.52
CA GLY A 300 -16.82 23.88 -8.61
C GLY A 300 -16.18 22.89 -7.64
N PHE A 301 -15.81 21.72 -8.16
CA PHE A 301 -15.26 20.57 -7.45
C PHE A 301 -14.15 19.91 -8.26
N VAL A 302 -13.19 19.30 -7.55
CA VAL A 302 -12.10 18.52 -8.13
C VAL A 302 -12.23 17.06 -7.66
N CYS A 303 -12.12 16.12 -8.59
CA CYS A 303 -11.88 14.71 -8.30
C CYS A 303 -10.51 14.32 -8.86
N ASP A 304 -9.57 13.89 -8.04
CA ASP A 304 -8.24 13.50 -8.51
C ASP A 304 -7.79 12.13 -7.98
N SER A 305 -6.86 11.51 -8.71
CA SER A 305 -6.01 10.46 -8.17
C SER A 305 -4.81 11.08 -7.48
N ILE A 306 -4.30 10.38 -6.48
CA ILE A 306 -3.00 10.70 -5.87
C ILE A 306 -2.19 9.42 -5.69
N GLY A 307 -0.92 9.48 -6.13
CA GLY A 307 0.06 8.42 -5.94
C GLY A 307 0.41 7.61 -7.19
N LEU A 308 -0.22 7.90 -8.35
CA LEU A 308 0.27 7.37 -9.62
C LEU A 308 1.68 7.88 -9.94
N ASP A 309 2.03 9.11 -9.54
CA ASP A 309 3.36 9.67 -9.82
C ASP A 309 4.47 8.97 -9.03
N ALA A 310 4.16 8.47 -7.82
CA ALA A 310 5.05 7.58 -7.06
C ALA A 310 5.27 6.20 -7.71
N LEU A 311 4.49 5.87 -8.75
CA LEU A 311 4.67 4.71 -9.62
C LEU A 311 5.22 5.10 -11.00
N GLY A 312 5.62 6.36 -11.19
CA GLY A 312 6.11 6.87 -12.47
C GLY A 312 5.03 6.94 -13.55
N LEU A 313 3.84 7.42 -13.19
CA LEU A 313 2.68 7.67 -14.06
C LEU A 313 2.09 9.03 -13.68
N SER A 314 1.65 9.89 -14.61
CA SER A 314 0.95 11.12 -14.23
C SER A 314 -0.30 10.80 -13.39
N ASP A 315 -0.54 11.52 -12.30
CA ASP A 315 -1.83 11.51 -11.62
C ASP A 315 -2.91 12.12 -12.52
N LEU A 316 -4.18 11.84 -12.23
CA LEU A 316 -5.33 12.26 -13.03
C LEU A 316 -6.19 13.23 -12.24
N GLN A 317 -6.71 14.27 -12.88
CA GLN A 317 -7.56 15.28 -12.24
C GLN A 317 -8.76 15.58 -13.12
N LEU A 318 -9.95 15.59 -12.55
CA LEU A 318 -11.20 15.96 -13.19
C LEU A 318 -11.74 17.22 -12.51
N GLU A 319 -12.03 18.24 -13.33
CA GLU A 319 -12.65 19.49 -12.91
C GLU A 319 -14.14 19.47 -13.30
N SER A 320 -15.02 19.80 -12.36
CA SER A 320 -16.48 19.78 -12.55
C SER A 320 -17.13 20.98 -11.86
N PRO A 321 -18.13 21.65 -12.47
CA PRO A 321 -18.82 22.78 -11.84
C PRO A 321 -19.69 22.37 -10.63
N SER A 322 -20.05 21.09 -10.52
CA SER A 322 -20.81 20.50 -9.41
C SER A 322 -20.09 19.29 -8.83
N GLU A 323 -20.52 18.80 -7.66
CA GLU A 323 -19.97 17.59 -7.06
C GLU A 323 -20.02 16.42 -8.07
N PRO A 324 -18.88 15.77 -8.38
CA PRO A 324 -18.80 14.65 -9.31
C PRO A 324 -19.62 13.46 -8.82
N ASP A 325 -20.40 12.86 -9.72
CA ASP A 325 -21.17 11.66 -9.40
C ASP A 325 -20.28 10.38 -9.38
N GLU A 326 -20.90 9.24 -9.05
CA GLU A 326 -20.23 7.94 -9.10
C GLU A 326 -19.70 7.57 -10.50
N SER A 327 -20.25 8.13 -11.57
CA SER A 327 -19.83 7.84 -12.94
C SER A 327 -18.51 8.54 -13.26
N ALA A 328 -18.35 9.79 -12.84
CA ALA A 328 -17.11 10.54 -12.92
C ALA A 328 -15.97 9.85 -12.15
N THR A 329 -16.23 9.43 -10.91
CA THR A 329 -15.25 8.69 -10.09
C THR A 329 -14.86 7.35 -10.73
N ARG A 330 -15.82 6.66 -11.38
CA ARG A 330 -15.59 5.40 -12.09
C ARG A 330 -14.78 5.59 -13.38
N ASP A 331 -15.03 6.64 -14.15
CA ASP A 331 -14.26 7.00 -15.34
C ASP A 331 -12.80 7.31 -14.97
N LEU A 332 -12.58 8.07 -13.89
CA LEU A 332 -11.25 8.38 -13.35
C LEU A 332 -10.50 7.11 -12.90
N TYR A 333 -11.17 6.20 -12.20
CA TYR A 333 -10.60 4.90 -11.81
C TYR A 333 -10.26 4.03 -13.04
N ALA A 334 -11.13 3.98 -14.04
CA ALA A 334 -10.91 3.20 -15.26
C ALA A 334 -9.73 3.72 -16.09
N LEU A 335 -9.56 5.04 -16.17
CA LEU A 335 -8.42 5.67 -16.83
C LEU A 335 -7.12 5.41 -16.06
N ALA A 336 -7.11 5.54 -14.73
CA ALA A 336 -5.96 5.20 -13.89
C ALA A 336 -5.55 3.73 -14.03
N GLN A 337 -6.53 2.82 -14.11
CA GLN A 337 -6.28 1.41 -14.38
C GLN A 337 -5.61 1.21 -15.74
N TRP A 338 -6.16 1.81 -16.80
CA TRP A 338 -5.62 1.68 -18.15
C TRP A 338 -4.19 2.24 -18.24
N GLN A 339 -3.90 3.35 -17.58
CA GLN A 339 -2.58 3.96 -17.57
C GLN A 339 -1.56 3.08 -16.83
N PHE A 340 -1.99 2.40 -15.76
CA PHE A 340 -1.19 1.40 -15.05
C PHE A 340 -0.93 0.16 -15.92
N ASP A 341 -1.96 -0.35 -16.59
CA ASP A 341 -1.91 -1.59 -17.39
C ASP A 341 -1.17 -1.40 -18.75
N THR A 342 -1.20 -0.21 -19.36
CA THR A 342 -0.56 0.09 -20.67
C THR A 342 0.84 0.70 -20.59
N ALA A 343 1.30 1.07 -19.39
CA ALA A 343 2.71 1.31 -19.04
C ALA A 343 3.50 2.24 -20.01
N GLY A 344 3.14 3.52 -20.05
CA GLY A 344 3.98 4.57 -20.66
C GLY A 344 3.58 5.02 -22.06
N VAL A 345 2.37 4.68 -22.51
CA VAL A 345 1.71 5.44 -23.60
C VAL A 345 1.45 6.87 -23.08
N PRO A 346 1.95 7.93 -23.76
CA PRO A 346 1.59 9.30 -23.41
C PRO A 346 0.07 9.48 -23.52
N LEU A 347 -0.53 10.07 -22.49
CA LEU A 347 -1.98 10.32 -22.45
C LEU A 347 -2.39 11.59 -23.22
N ASP A 348 -1.42 12.38 -23.70
CA ASP A 348 -1.65 13.64 -24.39
C ASP A 348 -2.48 13.43 -25.67
N GLU A 349 -3.53 14.24 -25.82
CA GLU A 349 -4.43 14.30 -26.97
C GLU A 349 -5.22 13.01 -27.30
N MET A 350 -5.06 11.93 -26.52
CA MET A 350 -5.77 10.68 -26.78
C MET A 350 -7.26 10.81 -26.40
N PRO A 351 -8.22 10.56 -27.31
CA PRO A 351 -9.64 10.57 -26.97
C PRO A 351 -9.93 9.36 -26.09
N TRP A 352 -10.23 9.59 -24.80
CA TRP A 352 -10.55 8.52 -23.87
C TRP A 352 -11.93 7.93 -24.20
N PRO A 353 -12.05 6.63 -24.52
CA PRO A 353 -13.34 5.99 -24.80
C PRO A 353 -14.07 5.67 -23.49
N SER A 354 -14.45 6.69 -22.72
CA SER A 354 -15.49 6.50 -21.72
C SER A 354 -16.81 6.14 -22.42
N PRO A 355 -17.73 5.41 -21.77
CA PRO A 355 -19.08 5.18 -22.30
C PRO A 355 -19.84 6.48 -22.61
N ALA A 356 -19.38 7.60 -22.03
CA ALA A 356 -19.90 8.93 -22.18
C ALA A 356 -19.25 9.75 -23.32
N GLY A 357 -18.15 9.27 -23.93
CA GLY A 357 -17.44 9.89 -25.06
C GLY A 357 -16.89 11.30 -24.80
N ARG A 358 -16.70 11.68 -23.53
CA ARG A 358 -16.74 13.08 -23.10
C ARG A 358 -15.43 13.72 -22.63
N TRP A 359 -14.33 12.98 -22.47
CA TRP A 359 -13.14 13.54 -21.80
C TRP A 359 -11.94 13.65 -22.74
N ARG A 360 -11.35 14.86 -22.79
CA ARG A 360 -10.01 15.10 -23.38
C ARG A 360 -8.98 15.21 -22.25
N LEU A 361 -7.80 14.65 -22.48
CA LEU A 361 -6.69 14.69 -21.55
C LEU A 361 -5.66 15.71 -22.01
N ARG A 362 -5.22 16.57 -21.08
CA ARG A 362 -4.15 17.55 -21.28
C ARG A 362 -3.21 17.53 -20.08
N GLY A 363 -1.91 17.68 -20.31
CA GLY A 363 -0.98 17.99 -19.21
C GLY A 363 -1.41 19.27 -18.48
N GLY A 364 -1.26 19.28 -17.15
CA GLY A 364 -1.64 20.43 -16.32
C GLY A 364 -0.87 20.49 -15.00
N THR A 365 -1.11 21.57 -14.26
CA THR A 365 -0.58 21.78 -12.91
C THR A 365 -1.58 21.18 -11.89
N PRO A 366 -1.13 20.42 -10.87
CA PRO A 366 -2.01 19.98 -9.79
C PRO A 366 -2.68 21.16 -9.10
N LEU A 367 -4.01 21.14 -8.96
CA LEU A 367 -4.74 22.19 -8.24
C LEU A 367 -4.55 22.14 -6.72
N PHE A 368 -4.15 20.98 -6.18
CA PHE A 368 -3.98 20.80 -4.74
C PHE A 368 -2.87 19.80 -4.42
N GLY A 369 -2.07 20.08 -3.38
CA GLY A 369 -1.00 19.20 -2.87
C GLY A 369 0.36 19.42 -3.53
N ARG A 370 1.28 18.48 -3.34
CA ARG A 370 2.69 18.59 -3.77
C ARG A 370 2.83 18.63 -5.29
N SER A 371 3.94 19.23 -5.75
CA SER A 371 4.43 19.15 -7.13
C SER A 371 4.46 17.70 -7.60
N ARG A 372 3.58 17.38 -8.54
CA ARG A 372 3.43 16.07 -9.20
C ARG A 372 2.92 16.30 -10.62
N ARG A 373 3.14 15.34 -11.51
CA ARG A 373 2.60 15.41 -12.88
C ARG A 373 1.11 15.09 -12.86
N VAL A 374 0.29 15.91 -13.51
CA VAL A 374 -1.17 15.74 -13.58
C VAL A 374 -1.65 15.82 -15.03
N MET A 375 -2.53 14.89 -15.40
CA MET A 375 -3.38 14.97 -16.59
C MET A 375 -4.76 15.46 -16.19
N VAL A 376 -5.19 16.59 -16.74
CA VAL A 376 -6.52 17.15 -16.53
C VAL A 376 -7.50 16.59 -17.55
N MET A 377 -8.56 15.96 -17.06
CA MET A 377 -9.76 15.58 -17.78
C MET A 377 -10.64 16.82 -17.95
N ALA A 378 -10.67 17.37 -19.16
CA ALA A 378 -11.59 18.43 -19.54
C ALA A 378 -12.78 17.82 -20.34
N PRO A 379 -14.00 18.36 -20.20
CA PRO A 379 -15.08 18.05 -21.13
C PRO A 379 -14.67 18.47 -22.56
N PRO A 380 -15.38 18.04 -23.62
CA PRO A 380 -15.08 18.55 -24.95
C PRO A 380 -15.40 20.06 -24.91
N PRO A 381 -14.68 20.91 -25.66
CA PRO A 381 -15.21 22.25 -25.91
C PRO A 381 -16.62 22.07 -26.46
N SER A 382 -17.61 22.70 -25.81
CA SER A 382 -18.99 22.64 -26.28
C SER A 382 -19.01 23.02 -27.75
N ALA A 383 -19.68 22.23 -28.58
CA ALA A 383 -20.01 22.68 -29.93
C ALA A 383 -20.64 24.07 -29.79
N ASP A 384 -20.11 25.02 -30.55
CA ASP A 384 -20.29 26.45 -30.39
C ASP A 384 -21.77 26.78 -30.08
N PRO A 385 -22.12 27.42 -28.94
CA PRO A 385 -23.51 27.78 -28.68
C PRO A 385 -24.07 28.75 -29.72
N ASP A 386 -23.20 29.44 -30.46
CA ASP A 386 -23.52 30.29 -31.60
C ASP A 386 -23.40 29.56 -32.97
N ALA A 387 -23.19 28.23 -32.99
CA ALA A 387 -23.29 27.45 -34.22
C ALA A 387 -24.71 27.63 -34.80
N PRO A 388 -24.86 28.19 -36.01
CA PRO A 388 -26.17 28.44 -36.57
C PRO A 388 -26.92 27.12 -36.69
N VAL A 389 -28.10 27.05 -36.08
CA VAL A 389 -29.02 25.95 -36.31
C VAL A 389 -29.39 25.99 -37.78
N ASP A 390 -28.79 25.08 -38.58
CA ASP A 390 -29.16 24.89 -39.98
C ASP A 390 -30.65 24.56 -40.02
N SER A 391 -31.45 25.58 -40.32
CA SER A 391 -32.89 25.48 -40.40
C SER A 391 -33.22 24.57 -41.57
N VAL A 392 -33.57 23.33 -41.24
CA VAL A 392 -33.96 22.30 -42.21
C VAL A 392 -35.07 22.87 -43.08
N SER A 393 -34.72 23.17 -44.33
CA SER A 393 -35.68 23.55 -45.36
C SER A 393 -36.49 22.31 -45.73
N GLU A 394 -37.67 22.16 -45.15
CA GLU A 394 -38.67 21.22 -45.67
C GLU A 394 -39.07 21.64 -47.10
N GLY A 395 -39.01 20.69 -48.03
CA GLY A 395 -39.34 20.85 -49.45
C GLY A 395 -39.74 19.52 -50.07
#